data_AF-A0A4U2YTI6-F1
#
_entry.id   AF-A0A4U2YTI6-F1
#
_cell.length_a   1.000
_cell.length_b   1.000
_cell.length_c   1.000
_cell.angle_alpha   90.00
_cell.angle_beta   90.00
_cell.angle_gamma   90.00
#
_symmetry.space_group_name_H-M   'P 1'
#
loop_
_entity.id
_entity.type
_entity.pdbx_description
1 polymer ?
#
loop_
_entity_poly.entity_id
_entity_poly.type
_entity_poly.pdbx_seq_one_letter_code
_entity_poly.pdbx_strand_id
1 'polypeptide(L)'
;MLAASVDIAPGTLITAAHVREVNVASEGLRLIPSDLASQILDGDTYARVQIREDSLFDENVLTKEEPIGAARAIVSVPLTADLTPREDLRSGDLIKVFSVARGDTGGPSIAITEALVLDVHRGSDEDLGGGGGSLSLLVPREAAADVVNAAGSDSAGVALLQRGLGTNVELQVGR
;
A
#
# COMPACT_ATOMS: atom_id res chain seq x y z
N MET A 1 13.30 22.34 7.05
CA MET A 1 12.54 21.07 7.12
C MET A 1 12.58 20.38 5.78
N LEU A 2 12.45 19.06 5.76
CA LEU A 2 12.38 18.30 4.51
C LEU A 2 10.92 18.10 4.10
N ALA A 3 10.66 18.26 2.81
CA ALA A 3 9.38 17.98 2.18
C ALA A 3 9.58 17.08 0.96
N ALA A 4 8.54 16.33 0.61
CA ALA A 4 8.51 15.56 -0.63
C ALA A 4 8.46 16.51 -1.83
N SER A 5 9.33 16.28 -2.82
CA SER A 5 9.37 17.04 -4.08
C SER A 5 8.41 16.49 -5.14
N VAL A 6 7.93 15.26 -4.95
CA VAL A 6 7.03 14.51 -5.83
C VAL A 6 6.18 13.56 -4.98
N ASP A 7 5.15 12.96 -5.57
CA ASP A 7 4.46 11.83 -4.96
C ASP A 7 5.40 10.61 -4.85
N ILE A 8 5.49 10.01 -3.66
CA ILE A 8 6.35 8.86 -3.35
C ILE A 8 5.46 7.69 -2.93
N ALA A 9 5.54 6.59 -3.69
CA ALA A 9 4.78 5.38 -3.38
C ALA A 9 5.33 4.66 -2.13
N PRO A 10 4.49 3.94 -1.38
CA PRO A 10 4.96 3.08 -0.29
C PRO A 10 6.03 2.09 -0.76
N GLY A 11 7.05 1.84 0.06
CA GLY A 11 8.16 0.94 -0.29
C GLY A 11 9.24 1.58 -1.16
N THR A 12 9.06 2.81 -1.63
CA THR A 12 10.05 3.49 -2.48
C THR A 12 11.27 3.90 -1.65
N LEU A 13 12.47 3.62 -2.19
CA LEU A 13 13.73 4.12 -1.63
C LEU A 13 13.76 5.65 -1.76
N ILE A 14 14.02 6.35 -0.65
CA ILE A 14 14.15 7.80 -0.66
C ILE A 14 15.49 8.19 -1.25
N THR A 15 15.47 9.06 -2.24
CA THR A 15 16.67 9.57 -2.92
C THR A 15 16.63 11.10 -2.94
N ALA A 16 17.74 11.72 -3.34
CA ALA A 16 17.82 13.19 -3.41
C ALA A 16 16.78 13.79 -4.37
N ALA A 17 16.29 13.02 -5.35
CA ALA A 17 15.24 13.46 -6.26
C ALA A 17 13.85 13.57 -5.59
N HIS A 18 13.64 12.89 -4.46
CA HIS A 18 12.37 12.83 -3.73
C HIS A 18 12.23 13.89 -2.63
N VAL A 19 13.31 14.61 -2.33
CA VAL A 19 13.37 15.48 -1.15
C VAL A 19 13.74 16.90 -1.57
N ARG A 20 13.07 17.87 -0.96
CA ARG A 20 13.44 19.29 -1.04
C ARG A 20 13.45 19.93 0.33
N GLU A 21 14.25 20.97 0.49
CA GLU A 21 14.27 21.77 1.71
C GLU A 21 13.23 22.88 1.64
N VAL A 22 12.48 23.05 2.74
CA VAL A 22 11.51 24.12 2.92
C VAL A 22 11.69 24.81 4.27
N ASN A 23 11.51 26.13 4.27
CA ASN A 23 11.53 26.95 5.48
C ASN A 23 10.12 27.04 6.06
N VAL A 24 9.89 26.36 7.17
CA VAL A 24 8.62 26.41 7.90
C VAL A 24 8.89 26.70 9.37
N ALA A 25 8.04 27.53 9.98
CA ALA A 25 8.06 27.74 11.42
C ALA A 25 7.29 26.58 12.07
N SER A 26 7.99 25.55 12.51
CA SER A 26 7.39 24.39 13.17
C SER A 26 8.05 24.17 14.53
N GLU A 27 7.35 24.55 15.60
CA GLU A 27 7.69 24.12 16.96
C GLU A 27 6.80 22.93 17.33
N GLY A 28 7.40 21.87 17.87
CA GLY A 28 6.66 20.76 18.51
C GLY A 28 6.14 19.64 17.61
N LEU A 29 6.46 19.62 16.31
CA LEU A 29 6.15 18.50 15.41
C LEU A 29 7.40 17.62 15.24
N ARG A 30 7.25 16.29 15.15
CA ARG A 30 8.35 15.32 14.87
C ARG A 30 8.78 15.35 13.40
N LEU A 31 8.94 16.55 12.88
CA LEU A 31 9.34 16.80 11.51
C LEU A 31 10.85 16.64 11.37
N ILE A 32 11.27 16.13 10.22
CA ILE A 32 12.68 15.89 9.98
C ILE A 32 13.35 17.21 9.55
N PRO A 33 14.33 17.72 10.32
CA PRO A 33 15.12 18.89 9.96
C PRO A 33 15.91 18.66 8.68
N SER A 34 16.21 19.74 7.95
CA SER A 34 17.02 19.68 6.72
C SER A 34 18.43 19.14 6.97
N ASP A 35 18.95 19.41 8.15
CA ASP A 35 20.22 18.92 8.69
C ASP A 35 20.27 17.39 8.88
N LEU A 36 19.14 16.69 8.87
CA LEU A 36 19.06 15.22 8.86
C LEU A 36 18.91 14.62 7.45
N ALA A 37 18.94 15.43 6.38
CA ALA A 37 18.82 14.94 5.00
C ALA A 37 19.83 13.84 4.68
N SER A 38 21.08 13.99 5.11
CA SER A 38 22.15 13.00 4.90
C SER A 38 21.86 11.64 5.55
N GLN A 39 21.01 11.58 6.59
CA GLN A 39 20.64 10.33 7.25
C GLN A 39 19.44 9.64 6.58
N ILE A 40 18.61 10.39 5.83
CA ILE A 40 17.53 9.84 5.01
C ILE A 40 18.07 9.39 3.65
N LEU A 41 19.05 10.11 3.13
CA LEU A 41 19.67 9.82 1.83
C LEU A 41 20.82 8.80 1.95
N ASP A 42 20.87 8.03 3.04
CA ASP A 42 21.92 7.05 3.34
C ASP A 42 21.85 5.78 2.46
N GLY A 43 20.82 5.66 1.62
CA GLY A 43 20.61 4.53 0.72
C GLY A 43 19.82 3.38 1.34
N ASP A 44 19.41 3.51 2.61
CA ASP A 44 18.68 2.48 3.35
C ASP A 44 17.33 2.97 3.88
N THR A 45 16.89 4.17 3.52
CA THR A 45 15.63 4.74 4.01
C THR A 45 14.53 4.67 2.95
N TYR A 46 13.39 4.11 3.33
CA TYR A 46 12.24 3.87 2.46
C TYR A 46 10.99 4.58 2.97
N ALA A 47 10.07 4.89 2.06
CA ALA A 47 8.73 5.37 2.40
C ALA A 47 7.91 4.22 3.04
N ARG A 48 7.42 4.41 4.27
CA ARG A 48 6.55 3.45 4.95
C ARG A 48 5.13 3.47 4.40
N VAL A 49 4.65 4.65 4.03
CA VAL A 49 3.31 4.92 3.51
C VAL A 49 3.44 5.78 2.24
N GLN A 50 2.32 6.05 1.57
CA GLN A 50 2.32 7.01 0.46
C GLN A 50 2.61 8.40 1.03
N ILE A 51 3.55 9.11 0.42
CA ILE A 51 3.90 10.50 0.78
C ILE A 51 3.53 11.36 -0.42
N ARG A 52 2.59 12.29 -0.23
CA ARG A 52 2.16 13.19 -1.30
C ARG A 52 3.22 14.28 -1.53
N GLU A 53 3.29 14.80 -2.74
CA GLU A 53 4.05 16.02 -3.05
C GLU A 53 3.75 17.13 -2.02
N ASP A 54 4.77 17.94 -1.71
CA ASP A 54 4.74 19.03 -0.74
C ASP A 54 4.54 18.60 0.74
N SER A 55 4.29 17.31 1.01
CA SER A 55 4.15 16.81 2.38
C SER A 55 5.47 16.90 3.13
N LEU A 56 5.42 17.37 4.37
CA LEU A 56 6.58 17.40 5.25
C LEU A 56 6.92 15.98 5.71
N PHE A 57 8.21 15.64 5.71
CA PHE A 57 8.66 14.36 6.24
C PHE A 57 8.56 14.35 7.78
N ASP A 58 7.85 13.36 8.29
CA ASP A 58 7.79 12.99 9.71
C ASP A 58 8.57 11.68 9.90
N GLU A 59 9.21 11.50 11.05
CA GLU A 59 9.92 10.25 11.41
C GLU A 59 9.04 8.99 11.26
N ASN A 60 7.71 9.14 11.39
CA ASN A 60 6.76 8.02 11.32
C ASN A 60 6.45 7.56 9.88
N VAL A 61 6.76 8.36 8.85
CA VAL A 61 6.47 8.01 7.45
C VAL A 61 7.66 7.36 6.74
N LEU A 62 8.82 7.29 7.40
CA LEU A 62 10.04 6.67 6.90
C LEU A 62 10.36 5.38 7.66
N THR A 63 11.17 4.52 7.06
CA THR A 63 11.66 3.29 7.69
C THR A 63 13.01 2.88 7.11
N LYS A 64 13.89 2.33 7.93
CA LYS A 64 15.18 1.76 7.49
C LYS A 64 15.11 0.29 7.10
N GLU A 65 13.99 -0.36 7.40
CA GLU A 65 13.72 -1.71 6.92
C GLU A 65 13.06 -1.61 5.53
N GLU A 66 13.62 -2.32 4.53
CA GLU A 66 13.01 -2.43 3.20
C GLU A 66 11.57 -2.95 3.36
N PRO A 67 10.53 -2.14 3.09
CA PRO A 67 9.16 -2.44 3.55
C PRO A 67 8.54 -3.65 2.85
N ILE A 68 9.05 -3.96 1.65
CA ILE A 68 8.65 -5.12 0.87
C ILE A 68 9.52 -6.31 1.29
N GLY A 69 10.84 -6.16 1.29
CA GLY A 69 11.79 -7.22 1.60
C GLY A 69 11.70 -8.43 0.63
N ALA A 70 12.64 -9.38 0.74
CA ALA A 70 12.71 -10.51 -0.19
C ALA A 70 11.53 -11.51 -0.11
N ALA A 71 10.77 -11.48 0.99
CA ALA A 71 9.70 -12.41 1.32
C ALA A 71 8.29 -11.90 0.97
N ARG A 72 8.14 -10.68 0.45
CA ARG A 72 6.85 -10.11 0.09
C ARG A 72 6.84 -9.60 -1.34
N ALA A 73 5.64 -9.33 -1.84
CA ALA A 73 5.41 -8.77 -3.16
C ALA A 73 4.29 -7.73 -3.08
N ILE A 74 4.36 -6.73 -3.97
CA ILE A 74 3.25 -5.80 -4.20
C ILE A 74 2.42 -6.32 -5.37
N VAL A 75 1.11 -6.44 -5.19
CA VAL A 75 0.17 -6.88 -6.21
C VAL A 75 -0.95 -5.86 -6.35
N SER A 76 -1.34 -5.55 -7.59
CA SER A 76 -2.51 -4.73 -7.88
C SER A 76 -3.75 -5.61 -8.04
N VAL A 77 -4.84 -5.25 -7.37
CA VAL A 77 -6.12 -5.96 -7.43
C VAL A 77 -7.24 -4.97 -7.77
N PRO A 78 -8.06 -5.22 -8.80
CA PRO A 78 -9.18 -4.34 -9.15
C PRO A 78 -10.25 -4.34 -8.05
N LEU A 79 -10.85 -3.17 -7.83
CA LEU A 79 -11.97 -2.96 -6.93
C LEU A 79 -13.29 -3.33 -7.63
N THR A 80 -13.74 -4.55 -7.40
CA THR A 80 -15.08 -4.99 -7.81
C THR A 80 -16.08 -4.82 -6.66
N ALA A 81 -17.17 -4.08 -6.89
CA ALA A 81 -18.13 -3.67 -5.87
C ALA A 81 -18.76 -4.84 -5.09
N ASP A 82 -18.99 -5.98 -5.75
CA ASP A 82 -19.59 -7.17 -5.13
C ASP A 82 -18.59 -7.99 -4.30
N LEU A 83 -17.28 -7.75 -4.49
CA LEU A 83 -16.19 -8.52 -3.91
C LEU A 83 -15.31 -7.70 -2.96
N THR A 84 -15.69 -6.44 -2.71
CA THR A 84 -14.99 -5.52 -1.81
C THR A 84 -15.94 -5.11 -0.68
N PRO A 85 -15.45 -4.92 0.56
CA PRO A 85 -16.27 -4.36 1.63
C PRO A 85 -16.92 -3.05 1.19
N ARG A 86 -18.17 -2.84 1.63
CA ARG A 86 -18.87 -1.56 1.43
C ARG A 86 -18.22 -0.41 2.19
N GLU A 87 -17.44 -0.74 3.21
CA GLU A 87 -16.64 0.23 3.92
C GLU A 87 -15.41 0.62 3.11
N ASP A 88 -15.11 1.91 3.12
CA ASP A 88 -13.94 2.48 2.48
C ASP A 88 -12.65 1.88 3.07
N LEU A 89 -11.99 1.02 2.28
CA LEU A 89 -10.63 0.57 2.55
C LEU A 89 -9.66 1.77 2.50
N ARG A 90 -8.60 1.68 3.32
CA ARG A 90 -7.56 2.68 3.45
C ARG A 90 -6.19 2.04 3.50
N SER A 91 -5.17 2.82 3.17
CA SER A 91 -3.78 2.43 3.42
C SER A 91 -3.59 2.07 4.90
N GLY A 92 -2.90 0.95 5.15
CA GLY A 92 -2.70 0.36 6.47
C GLY A 92 -3.78 -0.63 6.92
N ASP A 93 -4.83 -0.86 6.13
CA ASP A 93 -5.82 -1.88 6.49
C ASP A 93 -5.28 -3.30 6.22
N LEU A 94 -5.49 -4.21 7.17
CA LEU A 94 -5.22 -5.65 7.00
C LEU A 94 -6.49 -6.32 6.49
N ILE A 95 -6.35 -7.02 5.38
CA ILE A 95 -7.43 -7.71 4.70
C ILE A 95 -7.11 -9.19 4.52
N LYS A 96 -8.14 -10.02 4.34
CA LYS A 96 -8.03 -11.38 3.83
C LYS A 96 -8.45 -11.39 2.36
N VAL A 97 -7.62 -11.98 1.51
CA VAL A 97 -7.88 -12.17 0.08
C VAL A 97 -8.43 -13.58 -0.14
N PHE A 98 -9.47 -13.69 -0.96
CA PHE A 98 -10.13 -14.93 -1.34
C PHE A 98 -10.19 -15.05 -2.87
N SER A 99 -10.15 -16.28 -3.37
CA SER A 99 -10.64 -16.61 -4.71
C SER A 99 -12.11 -16.99 -4.60
N VAL A 100 -12.98 -16.27 -5.30
CA VAL A 100 -14.43 -16.47 -5.29
C VAL A 100 -14.86 -17.06 -6.62
N ALA A 101 -15.41 -18.28 -6.58
CA ALA A 101 -15.93 -18.92 -7.78
C ALA A 101 -17.10 -18.09 -8.37
N ARG A 102 -16.97 -17.65 -9.63
CA ARG A 102 -18.06 -17.02 -10.38
C ARG A 102 -18.75 -18.05 -11.28
N GLY A 103 -20.08 -18.08 -11.24
CA GLY A 103 -20.93 -18.97 -12.05
C GLY A 103 -22.14 -19.52 -11.29
N ASP A 104 -23.09 -20.10 -12.03
CA ASP A 104 -24.40 -20.57 -11.52
C ASP A 104 -24.30 -21.66 -10.43
N THR A 105 -23.14 -22.29 -10.28
CA THR A 105 -22.92 -23.39 -9.34
C THR A 105 -22.46 -22.95 -7.95
N GLY A 106 -22.19 -21.66 -7.71
CA GLY A 106 -21.91 -21.12 -6.37
C GLY A 106 -20.86 -21.93 -5.58
N GLY A 107 -19.67 -22.10 -6.16
CA GLY A 107 -18.58 -22.84 -5.50
C GLY A 107 -18.07 -22.14 -4.23
N PRO A 108 -17.40 -22.88 -3.32
CA PRO A 108 -16.86 -22.30 -2.10
C PRO A 108 -15.78 -21.26 -2.41
N SER A 109 -15.76 -20.16 -1.66
CA SER A 109 -14.64 -19.21 -1.67
C SER A 109 -13.42 -19.84 -1.00
N ILE A 110 -12.24 -19.71 -1.61
CA ILE A 110 -10.98 -20.24 -1.10
C ILE A 110 -10.16 -19.09 -0.55
N ALA A 111 -9.75 -19.15 0.72
CA ALA A 111 -8.86 -18.15 1.29
C ALA A 111 -7.46 -18.28 0.69
N ILE A 112 -6.93 -17.19 0.14
CA ILE A 112 -5.59 -17.16 -0.47
C ILE A 112 -4.56 -16.74 0.57
N THR A 113 -4.70 -15.52 1.12
CA THR A 113 -3.70 -14.94 2.02
C THR A 113 -4.23 -13.72 2.76
N GLU A 114 -3.55 -13.32 3.82
CA GLU A 114 -3.64 -11.96 4.37
C GLU A 114 -2.78 -10.99 3.59
N ALA A 115 -3.27 -9.76 3.47
CA ALA A 115 -2.59 -8.70 2.76
C ALA A 115 -2.75 -7.37 3.50
N LEU A 116 -1.74 -6.52 3.40
CA LEU A 116 -1.83 -5.14 3.86
C LEU A 116 -2.14 -4.23 2.67
N VAL A 117 -3.14 -3.36 2.82
CA VAL A 117 -3.46 -2.33 1.83
C VAL A 117 -2.39 -1.25 1.90
N LEU A 118 -1.64 -1.07 0.82
CA LEU A 118 -0.64 -0.01 0.69
C LEU A 118 -1.24 1.28 0.15
N ASP A 119 -2.12 1.16 -0.83
CA ASP A 119 -2.80 2.29 -1.45
C ASP A 119 -4.17 1.86 -2.03
N VAL A 120 -5.08 2.82 -2.13
CA VAL A 120 -6.42 2.65 -2.68
C VAL A 120 -6.62 3.68 -3.78
N HIS A 121 -6.55 3.24 -5.02
CA HIS A 121 -6.88 4.07 -6.16
C HIS A 121 -8.38 3.92 -6.46
N ARG A 122 -9.17 4.95 -6.19
CA ARG A 122 -10.56 4.99 -6.63
C ARG A 122 -10.56 5.66 -8.00
N GLY A 123 -10.88 4.91 -9.04
CA GLY A 123 -11.04 5.51 -10.36
C GLY A 123 -12.11 6.59 -10.31
N SER A 124 -11.91 7.66 -11.07
CA SER A 124 -12.85 8.77 -11.15
C SER A 124 -13.73 8.63 -12.38
N ASP A 125 -14.94 9.22 -12.33
CA ASP A 125 -15.82 9.31 -13.51
C ASP A 125 -15.20 10.19 -14.63
N GLU A 126 -14.14 10.94 -14.32
CA GLU A 126 -13.38 11.76 -15.28
C GLU A 126 -12.30 10.95 -16.03
N ASP A 127 -11.99 9.73 -15.57
CA ASP A 127 -11.05 8.84 -16.25
C ASP A 127 -11.70 8.25 -17.50
N LEU A 128 -11.25 8.75 -18.65
CA LEU A 128 -11.67 8.33 -19.99
C LEU A 128 -11.36 6.83 -20.22
N GLY A 129 -12.28 5.98 -19.76
CA GLY A 129 -12.13 4.52 -19.80
C GLY A 129 -13.05 3.75 -18.86
N GLY A 130 -13.83 4.43 -18.00
CA GLY A 130 -14.64 3.76 -16.99
C GLY A 130 -13.73 3.12 -15.94
N GLY A 131 -12.90 3.95 -15.32
CA GLY A 131 -11.84 3.52 -14.40
C GLY A 131 -12.40 2.77 -13.20
N GLY A 132 -12.37 1.44 -13.26
CA GLY A 132 -12.52 0.62 -12.07
C GLY A 132 -11.36 0.94 -11.13
N GLY A 133 -11.66 1.22 -9.87
CA GLY A 133 -10.60 1.44 -8.88
C GLY A 133 -9.72 0.21 -8.70
N SER A 134 -8.59 0.35 -8.00
CA SER A 134 -7.69 -0.75 -7.67
C SER A 134 -7.07 -0.57 -6.29
N LEU A 135 -6.64 -1.69 -5.70
CA LEU A 135 -5.87 -1.77 -4.47
C LEU A 135 -4.45 -2.17 -4.79
N SER A 136 -3.49 -1.48 -4.18
CA SER A 136 -2.11 -1.96 -4.09
C SER A 136 -1.95 -2.72 -2.79
N LEU A 137 -1.63 -4.01 -2.87
CA LEU A 137 -1.57 -4.91 -1.72
C LEU A 137 -0.16 -5.44 -1.50
N LEU A 138 0.30 -5.45 -0.24
CA LEU A 138 1.49 -6.18 0.17
C LEU A 138 1.08 -7.59 0.62
N VAL A 139 1.64 -8.61 -0.05
CA VAL A 139 1.32 -10.03 0.18
C VAL A 139 2.60 -10.84 0.39
N PRO A 140 2.53 -12.02 1.05
CA PRO A 140 3.62 -13.00 1.02
C PRO A 140 3.98 -13.37 -0.42
N ARG A 141 5.29 -13.46 -0.73
CA ARG A 141 5.78 -13.70 -2.10
C ARG A 141 5.26 -15.02 -2.68
N GLU A 142 5.12 -16.04 -1.85
CA GLU A 142 4.58 -17.35 -2.22
C GLU A 142 3.10 -17.31 -2.65
N ALA A 143 2.32 -16.34 -2.16
CA ALA A 143 0.91 -16.18 -2.50
C ALA A 143 0.68 -15.19 -3.67
N ALA A 144 1.72 -14.48 -4.11
CA ALA A 144 1.60 -13.41 -5.09
C ALA A 144 1.00 -13.89 -6.42
N ALA A 145 1.43 -15.05 -6.91
CA ALA A 145 0.91 -15.63 -8.15
C ALA A 145 -0.60 -15.94 -8.06
N ASP A 146 -1.06 -16.49 -6.94
CA ASP A 146 -2.46 -16.83 -6.74
C ASP A 146 -3.35 -15.60 -6.62
N VAL A 147 -2.86 -14.54 -5.94
CA VAL A 147 -3.55 -13.26 -5.88
C VAL A 147 -3.65 -12.62 -7.26
N VAL A 148 -2.57 -12.63 -8.06
CA VAL A 148 -2.59 -12.13 -9.45
C VAL A 148 -3.57 -12.93 -10.31
N ASN A 149 -3.61 -14.25 -10.18
CA ASN A 149 -4.53 -15.10 -10.93
C ASN A 149 -6.00 -14.83 -10.55
N ALA A 150 -6.29 -14.65 -9.26
CA ALA A 150 -7.63 -14.31 -8.79
C ALA A 150 -8.04 -12.90 -9.26
N ALA A 151 -7.12 -11.93 -9.21
CA ALA A 151 -7.35 -10.56 -9.67
C ALA A 151 -7.61 -10.51 -11.18
N GLY A 152 -6.79 -11.19 -11.98
CA GLY A 152 -6.89 -11.22 -13.45
C GLY A 152 -8.11 -11.97 -13.98
N SER A 153 -8.80 -12.74 -13.13
CA SER A 153 -10.06 -13.43 -13.45
C SER A 153 -11.29 -12.77 -12.83
N ASP A 154 -11.14 -11.55 -12.28
CA ASP A 154 -12.16 -10.82 -11.51
C ASP A 154 -12.79 -11.66 -10.38
N SER A 155 -12.05 -12.62 -9.83
CA SER A 155 -12.50 -13.53 -8.77
C SER A 155 -11.92 -13.19 -7.40
N ALA A 156 -11.06 -12.16 -7.31
CA ALA A 156 -10.48 -11.73 -6.05
C ALA A 156 -11.53 -11.05 -5.16
N GLY A 157 -11.90 -11.71 -4.06
CA GLY A 157 -12.69 -11.14 -2.97
C GLY A 157 -11.80 -10.69 -1.83
N VAL A 158 -12.16 -9.58 -1.17
CA VAL A 158 -11.42 -9.07 -0.01
C VAL A 158 -12.34 -8.89 1.19
N ALA A 159 -11.84 -9.18 2.38
CA ALA A 159 -12.52 -8.94 3.64
C ALA A 159 -11.63 -8.10 4.56
N LEU A 160 -12.16 -7.04 5.14
CA LEU A 160 -11.45 -6.23 6.13
C LEU A 160 -11.36 -6.99 7.46
N LEU A 161 -10.14 -7.24 7.93
CA LEU A 161 -9.88 -7.91 9.21
C LEU A 161 -9.59 -6.90 10.33
N GLN A 162 -8.72 -5.93 10.04
CA GLN A 162 -8.25 -4.95 11.01
C GLN A 162 -7.84 -3.64 10.32
N ARG A 163 -7.98 -2.51 11.02
CA ARG A 163 -7.63 -1.18 10.50
C ARG A 163 -6.33 -0.65 11.10
N GLY A 164 -5.63 0.19 10.33
CA GLY A 164 -4.57 1.07 10.83
C GLY A 164 -3.29 0.36 11.27
N LEU A 165 -2.95 -0.74 10.61
CA LEU A 165 -1.70 -1.44 10.80
C LEU A 165 -0.59 -0.84 9.93
N GLY A 166 0.64 -0.82 10.45
CA GLY A 166 1.82 -0.46 9.67
C GLY A 166 2.27 -1.62 8.76
N THR A 167 3.34 -1.41 7.99
CA THR A 167 3.92 -2.47 7.13
C THR A 167 4.57 -3.62 7.89
N ASN A 168 4.83 -3.47 9.19
CA ASN A 168 5.52 -4.48 10.01
C ASN A 168 4.56 -5.52 10.65
N VAL A 169 3.66 -6.09 9.84
CA VAL A 169 2.68 -7.11 10.26
C VAL A 169 3.07 -8.47 9.72
N GLU A 170 2.92 -9.52 10.53
CA GLU A 170 3.04 -10.91 10.07
C GLU A 170 1.77 -11.31 9.30
N LEU A 171 1.93 -11.70 8.03
CA LEU A 171 0.83 -12.04 7.14
C LEU A 171 0.69 -13.57 7.03
N GLN A 172 -0.51 -14.10 7.21
CA GLN A 172 -0.76 -15.54 7.12
C GLN A 172 -1.30 -15.97 5.75
N VAL A 173 -0.66 -16.98 5.16
CA VAL A 173 -1.13 -17.68 3.95
C VAL A 173 -2.32 -18.58 4.30
N GLY A 174 -3.34 -18.58 3.44
CA GLY A 174 -4.48 -19.49 3.53
C GLY A 174 -4.04 -20.93 3.24
N ARG A 175 -4.48 -21.88 4.07
CA ARG A 175 -4.29 -23.32 3.82
C ARG A 175 -5.45 -23.90 3.02
#